data_AF-A0A843EET8-F1
#
_entry.id   AF-A0A843EET8-F1
#
_cell.length_a   1.000
_cell.length_b   1.000
_cell.length_c   1.000
_cell.angle_alpha   90.00
_cell.angle_beta   90.00
_cell.angle_gamma   90.00
#
_symmetry.space_group_name_H-M   'P 1'
#
loop_
_entity.id
_entity.type
_entity.pdbx_description
1 polymer ?
#
loop_
_entity_poly.entity_id
_entity_poly.type
_entity_poly.pdbx_seq_one_letter_code
_entity_poly.pdbx_strand_id
1 'polypeptide(L)'
;MEINEKTIEMIVRKIINELKAHELISGPIRSEYEKTEDLLKSYNYLLSSGNPDLLQLIREIDNALETISDDPYYSIIPMYYMSGETRESIAGYFDTSPRTITRQKKRLVTILANLLFSDSYIKRIYRG
;
A
#
# COMPACT_ATOMS: atom_id res chain seq x y z
N MET A 1 -23.67 -24.74 19.01
CA MET A 1 -24.06 -24.28 17.66
C MET A 1 -22.78 -24.12 16.88
N GLU A 2 -22.40 -25.19 16.18
CA GLU A 2 -21.14 -25.24 15.44
C GLU A 2 -21.33 -24.40 14.17
N ILE A 3 -20.56 -23.32 14.03
CA ILE A 3 -20.59 -22.53 12.80
C ILE A 3 -19.97 -23.42 11.72
N ASN A 4 -20.84 -24.01 10.88
CA ASN A 4 -20.47 -24.89 9.78
C ASN A 4 -19.51 -24.15 8.83
N GLU A 5 -18.37 -24.76 8.50
CA GLU A 5 -17.36 -24.19 7.59
C GLU A 5 -17.97 -23.68 6.28
N LYS A 6 -19.02 -24.34 5.78
CA LYS A 6 -19.76 -23.91 4.59
C LYS A 6 -20.41 -22.53 4.75
N THR A 7 -20.86 -22.19 5.95
CA THR A 7 -21.45 -20.89 6.26
C THR A 7 -20.37 -19.80 6.28
N ILE A 8 -19.20 -20.09 6.84
CA ILE A 8 -18.05 -19.17 6.85
C ILE A 8 -17.60 -18.91 5.42
N GLU A 9 -17.46 -19.97 4.62
CA GLU A 9 -17.01 -19.86 3.23
C GLU A 9 -18.00 -19.08 2.36
N MET A 10 -19.31 -19.27 2.58
CA MET A 10 -20.34 -18.50 1.89
C MET A 10 -20.30 -17.01 2.26
N ILE A 11 -20.08 -16.67 3.54
CA ILE A 11 -19.96 -15.29 4.00
C ILE A 11 -18.72 -14.63 3.40
N VAL A 12 -17.57 -15.31 3.42
CA VAL A 12 -16.32 -14.82 2.84
C VAL A 12 -16.48 -14.60 1.33
N ARG A 13 -17.07 -15.56 0.61
CA ARG A 13 -17.33 -15.42 -0.84
C ARG A 13 -18.30 -14.28 -1.14
N LYS A 14 -19.33 -14.09 -0.31
CA LYS A 14 -20.29 -12.98 -0.47
C LYS A 14 -19.61 -11.64 -0.25
N ILE A 15 -18.79 -11.50 0.79
CA ILE A 15 -18.02 -10.28 1.05
C ILE A 15 -17.04 -10.01 -0.10
N ILE A 16 -16.31 -11.03 -0.57
CA ILE A 16 -15.41 -10.89 -1.72
C ILE A 16 -16.17 -10.48 -2.99
N ASN A 17 -17.36 -11.04 -3.23
CA ASN A 17 -18.17 -10.70 -4.40
C ASN A 17 -18.80 -9.31 -4.27
N GLU A 18 -19.20 -8.89 -3.08
CA GLU A 18 -19.66 -7.52 -2.81
C GLU A 18 -18.52 -6.50 -2.96
N LEU A 19 -17.31 -6.83 -2.50
CA LEU A 19 -16.11 -6.03 -2.72
C LEU A 19 -15.75 -5.92 -4.21
N LYS A 20 -15.79 -7.04 -4.95
CA LYS A 20 -15.56 -7.07 -6.40
C LYS A 20 -16.66 -6.37 -7.21
N ALA A 21 -17.92 -6.50 -6.79
CA ALA A 21 -19.05 -5.83 -7.42
C ALA A 21 -19.01 -4.31 -7.19
N HIS A 22 -18.58 -3.87 -5.99
CA HIS A 22 -18.29 -2.47 -5.72
C HIS A 22 -17.09 -1.93 -6.53
N GLU A 23 -16.12 -2.78 -6.90
CA GLU A 23 -15.01 -2.41 -7.78
C GLU A 23 -15.38 -2.35 -9.27
N LEU A 24 -16.46 -2.98 -9.72
CA LEU A 24 -16.80 -3.07 -11.15
C LEU A 24 -17.93 -2.13 -11.60
N ILE A 25 -18.75 -1.58 -10.70
CA ILE A 25 -19.93 -0.79 -11.11
C ILE A 25 -19.91 0.68 -10.61
N SER A 26 -19.07 1.09 -9.66
CA SER A 26 -19.02 2.51 -9.24
C SER A 26 -17.81 2.98 -8.39
N GLY A 27 -16.66 2.31 -8.45
CA GLY A 27 -15.43 2.85 -7.86
C GLY A 27 -14.66 3.73 -8.86
N PRO A 28 -14.09 4.88 -8.47
CA PRO A 28 -13.13 5.57 -9.34
C PRO A 28 -11.98 4.60 -9.66
N ILE A 29 -11.49 4.60 -10.90
CA ILE A 29 -10.27 3.90 -11.29
C ILE A 29 -9.20 4.27 -10.26
N ARG A 30 -8.82 3.32 -9.40
CA ARG A 30 -7.81 3.58 -8.38
C ARG A 30 -6.49 3.85 -9.08
N SER A 31 -5.97 5.05 -8.87
CA SER A 31 -4.67 5.46 -9.36
C SER A 31 -3.56 4.56 -8.81
N GLU A 32 -2.45 4.45 -9.53
CA GLU A 32 -1.24 3.75 -9.04
C GLU A 32 -0.79 4.32 -7.69
N TYR A 33 -1.03 5.61 -7.47
CA TYR A 33 -0.85 6.28 -6.20
C TYR A 33 -1.71 5.66 -5.08
N GLU A 34 -3.01 5.50 -5.27
CA GLU A 34 -3.91 4.92 -4.26
C GLU A 34 -3.55 3.46 -3.95
N LYS A 35 -3.23 2.68 -4.98
CA LYS A 35 -2.75 1.30 -4.81
C LYS A 35 -1.46 1.26 -4.00
N THR A 36 -0.54 2.20 -4.23
CA THR A 36 0.70 2.32 -3.45
C THR A 36 0.40 2.66 -2.00
N GLU A 37 -0.52 3.60 -1.72
CA GLU A 37 -0.91 3.90 -0.33
C GLU A 37 -1.48 2.68 0.37
N ASP A 38 -2.31 1.88 -0.30
CA ASP A 38 -2.89 0.67 0.28
C ASP A 38 -1.81 -0.40 0.56
N LEU A 39 -0.85 -0.58 -0.36
CA LEU A 39 0.30 -1.47 -0.13
C LEU A 39 1.14 -1.03 1.08
N LEU A 40 1.42 0.26 1.21
CA LEU A 40 2.21 0.79 2.32
C LEU A 40 1.50 0.64 3.67
N LYS A 41 0.18 0.85 3.73
CA LYS A 41 -0.61 0.63 4.96
C LYS A 41 -0.63 -0.84 5.36
N SER A 42 -0.72 -1.74 4.39
CA SER A 42 -0.76 -3.18 4.62
C SER A 42 0.63 -3.80 4.83
N TYR A 43 1.71 -3.04 4.65
CA TYR A 43 3.08 -3.56 4.69
C TYR A 43 3.41 -4.35 5.98
N ASN A 44 3.07 -3.81 7.15
CA ASN A 44 3.28 -4.52 8.42
C ASN A 44 2.52 -5.86 8.50
N TYR A 45 1.31 -5.90 7.93
CA TYR A 45 0.52 -7.13 7.84
C TYR A 45 1.14 -8.12 6.85
N LEU A 46 1.61 -7.64 5.69
CA LEU A 46 2.31 -8.47 4.70
C LEU A 46 3.53 -9.14 5.33
N LEU A 47 4.37 -8.38 6.04
CA LEU A 47 5.53 -8.91 6.77
C LEU A 47 5.14 -9.95 7.83
N SER A 48 4.09 -9.67 8.60
CA SER A 48 3.65 -10.54 9.70
C SER A 48 2.94 -11.81 9.23
N SER A 49 2.44 -11.83 7.99
CA SER A 49 1.65 -12.94 7.46
C SER A 49 2.42 -14.24 7.29
N GLY A 50 3.76 -14.16 7.13
CA GLY A 50 4.62 -15.32 6.88
C GLY A 50 4.29 -16.07 5.57
N ASN A 51 3.46 -15.51 4.68
CA ASN A 51 3.05 -16.17 3.46
C ASN A 51 4.19 -16.13 2.42
N PRO A 52 4.72 -17.29 1.96
CA PRO A 52 5.78 -17.36 0.97
C PRO A 52 5.44 -16.65 -0.35
N ASP A 53 4.17 -16.67 -0.75
CA ASP A 53 3.70 -16.06 -2.00
C ASP A 53 3.83 -14.53 -1.97
N LEU A 54 3.84 -13.94 -0.77
CA LEU A 54 4.00 -12.49 -0.57
C LEU A 54 5.46 -12.06 -0.49
N LEU A 55 6.42 -12.98 -0.37
CA LEU A 55 7.84 -12.63 -0.27
C LEU A 55 8.35 -11.84 -1.46
N GLN A 56 7.87 -12.18 -2.67
CA GLN A 56 8.26 -11.45 -3.87
C GLN A 56 7.71 -10.02 -3.86
N LEU A 57 6.46 -9.83 -3.42
CA LEU A 57 5.85 -8.50 -3.28
C LEU A 57 6.57 -7.67 -2.22
N ILE A 58 6.87 -8.25 -1.05
CA ILE A 58 7.62 -7.59 0.02
C ILE A 58 8.99 -7.14 -0.50
N ARG A 59 9.72 -8.01 -1.20
CA ARG A 59 11.02 -7.65 -1.80
C ARG A 59 10.92 -6.50 -2.80
N GLU A 60 9.87 -6.48 -3.63
CA GLU A 60 9.66 -5.37 -4.57
C GLU A 60 9.38 -4.05 -3.85
N ILE A 61 8.61 -4.10 -2.75
CA ILE A 61 8.39 -2.94 -1.88
C ILE A 61 9.69 -2.49 -1.22
N ASP A 62 10.46 -3.42 -0.67
CA ASP A 62 11.74 -3.14 0.00
C ASP A 62 12.73 -2.47 -0.96
N ASN A 63 12.88 -3.01 -2.17
CA ASN A 63 13.74 -2.41 -3.20
C ASN A 63 13.28 -0.99 -3.58
N ALA A 64 11.96 -0.77 -3.68
CA ALA A 64 11.41 0.54 -3.99
C ALA A 64 11.65 1.54 -2.85
N LEU A 65 11.52 1.09 -1.58
CA LEU A 65 11.82 1.89 -0.40
C LEU A 65 13.32 2.21 -0.30
N GLU A 66 14.20 1.25 -0.58
CA GLU A 66 15.64 1.44 -0.60
C GLU A 66 16.06 2.48 -1.65
N THR A 67 15.41 2.48 -2.82
CA THR A 67 15.67 3.45 -3.89
C THR A 67 15.41 4.90 -3.46
N ILE A 68 14.49 5.14 -2.51
CA ILE A 68 14.16 6.48 -2.00
C ILE A 68 14.75 6.77 -0.62
N SER A 69 15.60 5.88 -0.10
CA SER A 69 16.13 5.97 1.27
C SER A 69 17.03 7.19 1.52
N ASP A 70 17.72 7.67 0.49
CA ASP A 70 18.55 8.87 0.54
C ASP A 70 17.74 10.19 0.55
N ASP A 71 16.41 10.11 0.40
CA ASP A 71 15.56 11.30 0.36
C ASP A 71 15.45 11.94 1.76
N PRO A 72 15.65 13.27 1.91
CA PRO A 72 15.54 13.95 3.20
C PRO A 72 14.18 13.78 3.88
N TYR A 73 13.13 13.48 3.12
CA TYR A 73 11.78 13.26 3.64
C TYR A 73 11.39 11.77 3.70
N TYR A 74 12.31 10.84 3.44
CA TYR A 74 12.04 9.40 3.42
C TYR A 74 11.27 8.93 4.67
N SER A 75 11.67 9.40 5.86
CA SER A 75 11.06 9.01 7.14
C SER A 75 9.55 9.30 7.24
N ILE A 76 9.00 10.18 6.39
CA ILE A 76 7.55 10.39 6.29
C ILE A 76 6.82 9.07 6.00
N ILE A 77 7.38 8.20 5.13
CA ILE A 77 6.73 6.94 4.72
C ILE A 77 6.55 5.99 5.92
N PRO A 78 7.61 5.55 6.63
CA PRO A 78 7.46 4.67 7.77
C PRO A 78 6.70 5.33 8.94
N MET A 79 6.90 6.62 9.20
CA MET A 79 6.16 7.31 10.26
C MET A 79 4.66 7.32 9.98
N TYR A 80 4.25 7.68 8.77
CA TYR A 80 2.84 7.83 8.43
C TYR A 80 2.12 6.49 8.22
N TYR A 81 2.72 5.55 7.48
CA TYR A 81 2.04 4.31 7.07
C TYR A 81 2.30 3.13 7.98
N MET A 82 3.48 3.04 8.61
CA MET A 82 3.85 1.90 9.44
C MET A 82 3.64 2.19 10.94
N SER A 83 3.92 3.43 11.37
CA SER A 83 3.79 3.85 12.77
C SER A 83 2.45 4.54 13.07
N GLY A 84 1.74 5.01 12.04
CA GLY A 84 0.45 5.68 12.19
C GLY A 84 0.53 7.12 12.73
N GLU A 85 1.69 7.77 12.61
CA GLU A 85 1.90 9.14 13.07
C GLU A 85 1.04 10.16 12.29
N THR A 86 0.60 11.20 13.00
CA THR A 86 -0.19 12.28 12.39
C THR A 86 0.70 13.21 11.56
N ARG A 87 0.10 13.96 10.63
CA ARG A 87 0.85 14.94 9.81
C ARG A 87 1.47 16.03 10.67
N GLU A 88 0.80 16.39 11.75
CA GLU A 88 1.20 17.39 12.72
C GLU A 88 2.42 16.91 13.51
N SER A 89 2.40 15.66 13.97
CA SER A 89 3.54 15.01 14.66
C SER A 89 4.78 14.98 13.74
N ILE A 90 4.60 14.50 12.51
CA ILE A 90 5.67 14.43 11.51
C ILE A 90 6.18 15.83 11.15
N ALA A 91 5.30 16.82 11.04
CA ALA A 91 5.69 18.20 10.77
C ALA A 91 6.59 18.77 11.89
N GLY A 92 6.28 18.46 13.15
CA GLY A 92 7.14 18.79 14.30
C GLY A 92 8.50 18.11 14.22
N TYR A 93 8.56 16.84 13.82
CA TYR A 93 9.83 16.11 13.65
C TYR A 93 10.75 16.75 12.59
N PHE A 94 10.18 17.23 11.49
CA PHE A 94 10.93 17.86 10.39
C PHE A 94 11.11 19.38 10.54
N ASP A 95 10.68 19.98 11.65
CA ASP A 95 10.62 21.43 11.86
C ASP A 95 10.01 22.18 10.66
N THR A 96 8.86 21.68 10.18
CA THR A 96 8.22 22.17 8.96
C THR A 96 6.70 22.25 9.09
N SER A 97 6.03 22.68 8.02
CA SER A 97 4.56 22.79 8.02
C SER A 97 3.87 21.47 7.63
N PRO A 98 2.68 21.16 8.17
CA PRO A 98 1.87 20.02 7.73
C PRO A 98 1.54 20.04 6.22
N ARG A 99 1.49 21.24 5.62
CA ARG A 99 1.34 21.42 4.17
C ARG A 99 2.57 20.92 3.41
N THR A 100 3.77 21.18 3.92
CA THR A 100 5.03 20.64 3.37
C THR A 100 5.03 19.12 3.49
N ILE A 101 4.69 18.56 4.65
CA ILE A 101 4.60 17.10 4.85
C ILE A 101 3.62 16.47 3.86
N THR A 102 2.43 17.06 3.69
CA THR A 102 1.43 16.56 2.72
C THR A 102 1.99 16.53 1.30
N ARG A 103 2.68 17.60 0.87
CA ARG A 103 3.29 17.68 -0.47
C ARG A 103 4.40 16.65 -0.64
N GLN A 104 5.30 16.53 0.33
CA GLN A 104 6.45 15.62 0.25
C GLN A 104 6.00 14.16 0.33
N LYS A 105 5.05 13.83 1.20
CA LYS A 105 4.39 12.52 1.22
C LYS A 105 3.86 12.15 -0.15
N LYS A 106 3.09 13.07 -0.77
CA LYS A 106 2.52 12.84 -2.09
C LYS A 106 3.61 12.56 -3.13
N ARG A 107 4.70 13.34 -3.12
CA ARG A 107 5.86 13.13 -4.01
C ARG A 107 6.48 11.75 -3.82
N LEU A 108 6.77 11.35 -2.59
CA LEU A 108 7.40 10.06 -2.28
C LEU A 108 6.51 8.88 -2.71
N VAL A 109 5.21 8.94 -2.40
CA VAL A 109 4.26 7.91 -2.83
C VAL A 109 4.13 7.86 -4.35
N THR A 110 4.14 9.00 -5.06
CA THR A 110 4.16 9.00 -6.52
C THR A 110 5.45 8.37 -7.09
N ILE A 111 6.61 8.61 -6.47
CA ILE A 111 7.86 7.96 -6.89
C ILE A 111 7.77 6.45 -6.67
N LEU A 112 7.31 6.01 -5.49
CA LEU A 112 7.08 4.59 -5.19
C LEU A 112 6.08 3.96 -6.16
N ALA A 113 4.99 4.66 -6.51
CA ALA A 113 4.03 4.20 -7.49
C ALA A 113 4.68 3.95 -8.84
N ASN A 114 5.52 4.89 -9.32
CA ASN A 114 6.25 4.71 -10.57
C ASN A 114 7.24 3.54 -10.49
N LEU A 115 7.90 3.31 -9.35
CA LEU A 115 8.84 2.19 -9.18
C LEU A 115 8.09 0.84 -9.18
N LEU A 116 7.01 0.74 -8.42
CA LEU A 116 6.22 -0.48 -8.24
C LEU A 116 5.37 -0.82 -9.46
N PHE A 117 4.82 0.18 -10.15
CA PHE A 117 3.90 0.01 -11.29
C PHE A 117 4.53 0.36 -12.64
N SER A 118 5.86 0.58 -12.71
CA SER A 118 6.58 0.76 -13.99
C SER A 118 6.25 -0.36 -14.99
N ASP A 119 6.43 -0.09 -16.30
CA ASP A 119 6.18 -1.02 -17.42
C ASP A 119 6.68 -2.45 -17.21
N SER A 120 7.70 -2.66 -16.36
CA SER A 120 8.20 -3.95 -15.89
C SER A 120 7.13 -4.83 -15.22
N TYR A 121 6.26 -4.23 -14.39
CA TYR A 121 5.17 -4.91 -13.67
C TYR A 121 4.03 -5.28 -14.62
N ILE A 122 3.61 -4.34 -15.48
CA ILE A 122 2.61 -4.58 -16.54
C ILE A 122 3.10 -5.68 -17.49
N LYS A 123 4.37 -5.66 -17.90
CA LYS A 123 4.98 -6.72 -18.74
C LYS A 123 4.97 -8.09 -18.07
N ARG A 124 4.98 -8.17 -16.74
CA ARG A 124 4.94 -9.44 -16.00
C ARG A 124 3.53 -10.01 -15.90
N ILE A 125 2.52 -9.16 -15.76
CA ILE A 125 1.10 -9.57 -15.69
C ILE A 125 0.54 -9.93 -17.07
N TYR A 126 1.00 -9.27 -18.15
CA TYR A 126 0.52 -9.52 -19.52
C TYR A 126 1.35 -10.51 -20.35
N ARG A 127 2.39 -11.14 -19.78
CA ARG A 127 3.16 -12.24 -20.44
C ARG A 127 3.01 -13.60 -19.72
N GLY A 128 1.90 -13.80 -19.02
CA GLY A 128 1.47 -15.09 -18.50
C GLY A 128 0.43 -15.73 -19.40
#